data_AF-A0A6M3XR37-F1
#
_entry.id   AF-A0A6M3XR37-F1
#
_cell.length_a   1.000
_cell.length_b   1.000
_cell.length_c   1.000
_cell.angle_alpha   90.00
_cell.angle_beta   90.00
_cell.angle_gamma   90.00
#
_symmetry.space_group_name_H-M   'P 1'
#
loop_
_entity.id
_entity.type
_entity.pdbx_description
1 polymer ?
#
loop_
_entity_poly.entity_id
_entity_poly.type
_entity_poly.pdbx_seq_one_letter_code
_entity_poly.pdbx_strand_id
1 'polypeptide(L)'
;MADLSKTVSIIFQGDDQISPALKNIDKKLSALSSGIGNVTGPLAGVADKILTIEVAAAALAAGGLAIATKTAGEFGDQFREISTLTDATGQDLDKFRGEILDYGRDSRKSYEEINASVYSAISAGTDYTKSLDLVSKAEKLSIAGKADLNSTTVLLASTLNAYGASVDQAEKYSDVFFKTVKLGQTTLPELAATLSNVTGVAASTGVPIETLSAALAALTASGQPTAQAVTGVKGALAAILKPSGEAAALAKELGIDFGVTALKTKGFEGVLNDAARATKGNTEQMSTLFGRVEALNSVLVLTGKGSEKFTAAMKEMQNASG
;
A
#
# COMPACT_ATOMS: atom_id res chain seq x y z
N MET A 1 -15.79 -9.90 38.70
CA MET A 1 -16.23 -9.76 37.29
C MET A 1 -15.25 -8.82 36.64
N ALA A 2 -14.41 -9.34 35.74
CA ALA A 2 -13.37 -8.56 35.09
C ALA A 2 -14.02 -7.44 34.28
N ASP A 3 -13.44 -6.26 34.41
CA ASP A 3 -13.94 -4.97 33.97
C ASP A 3 -14.18 -4.94 32.45
N LEU A 4 -15.43 -5.18 32.02
CA LEU A 4 -15.85 -5.07 30.62
C LEU A 4 -15.48 -3.70 30.02
N SER A 5 -15.36 -2.65 30.85
CA SER A 5 -14.92 -1.33 30.40
C SER A 5 -13.46 -1.34 29.92
N LYS A 6 -12.58 -2.12 30.55
CA LYS A 6 -11.20 -2.32 30.07
C LYS A 6 -11.17 -3.12 28.79
N THR A 7 -11.98 -4.17 28.66
CA THR A 7 -12.00 -4.99 27.44
C THR A 7 -12.53 -4.20 26.24
N VAL A 8 -13.57 -3.39 26.42
CA VAL A 8 -14.12 -2.53 25.36
C VAL A 8 -13.18 -1.35 25.06
N SER A 9 -12.57 -0.75 26.07
CA SER A 9 -11.60 0.36 25.88
C SER A 9 -10.29 -0.09 25.23
N ILE A 10 -9.89 -1.36 25.36
CA ILE A 10 -8.73 -1.94 24.66
C ILE A 10 -9.05 -2.20 23.18
N ILE A 11 -10.31 -2.52 22.83
CA ILE A 11 -10.73 -2.83 21.46
C ILE A 11 -11.00 -1.57 20.63
N PHE A 12 -11.49 -0.49 21.24
CA PHE A 12 -11.87 0.77 20.55
C PHE A 12 -10.91 1.93 20.82
N GLN A 13 -9.67 1.64 21.18
CA GLN A 13 -8.67 2.65 21.54
C GLN A 13 -8.21 3.42 20.30
N GLY A 14 -8.92 4.51 19.96
CA GLY A 14 -8.48 5.43 18.90
C GLY A 14 -9.44 6.53 18.47
N ASP A 15 -10.75 6.45 18.75
CA ASP A 15 -11.70 7.48 18.32
C ASP A 15 -12.39 8.16 19.51
N ASP A 16 -12.06 9.43 19.73
CA ASP A 16 -12.58 10.26 20.83
C ASP A 16 -14.08 10.56 20.68
N GLN A 17 -14.69 10.23 19.52
CA GLN A 17 -16.14 10.34 19.35
C GLN A 17 -16.93 9.24 20.08
N ILE A 18 -16.27 8.17 20.54
CA ILE A 18 -16.90 7.07 21.28
C ILE A 18 -16.87 7.34 22.79
N SER A 19 -15.90 8.13 23.28
CA SER A 19 -15.74 8.49 24.70
C SER A 19 -16.99 9.12 25.35
N PRO A 20 -17.74 10.03 24.69
CA PRO A 20 -18.95 10.62 25.26
C PRO A 20 -20.10 9.62 25.32
N ALA A 21 -20.23 8.76 24.31
CA ALA A 21 -21.25 7.71 24.26
C ALA A 21 -21.01 6.66 25.36
N LEU A 22 -19.77 6.20 25.53
CA LEU A 22 -19.38 5.28 26.59
C LEU A 22 -19.54 5.88 27.99
N LYS A 23 -19.14 7.15 28.19
CA LYS A 23 -19.38 7.87 29.46
C LYS A 23 -20.87 7.98 29.80
N ASN A 24 -21.73 8.12 28.80
CA ASN A 24 -23.18 8.15 29.00
C ASN A 24 -23.75 6.75 29.31
N ILE A 25 -23.16 5.69 28.74
CA ILE A 25 -23.50 4.30 29.05
C ILE A 25 -23.06 3.95 30.48
N ASP A 26 -21.84 4.28 30.88
CA ASP A 26 -21.31 4.03 32.22
C ASP A 26 -22.12 4.76 33.29
N LYS A 27 -22.52 6.01 33.05
CA LYS A 27 -23.40 6.77 33.95
C LYS A 27 -24.76 6.09 34.10
N LYS A 28 -25.34 5.59 33.01
CA LYS A 28 -26.64 4.89 33.01
C LYS A 28 -26.56 3.50 33.64
N LEU A 29 -25.47 2.77 33.42
CA LEU A 29 -25.22 1.45 34.01
C LEU A 29 -24.94 1.56 35.52
N SER A 30 -24.22 2.61 35.94
CA SER A 30 -24.01 2.95 37.34
C SER A 30 -25.32 3.32 38.05
N ALA A 31 -26.20 4.06 37.38
CA ALA A 31 -27.55 4.36 37.86
C ALA A 31 -28.43 3.10 37.94
N LEU A 32 -28.30 2.16 37.01
CA LEU A 32 -28.98 0.87 37.03
C LEU A 32 -28.49 -0.02 38.20
N SER A 33 -27.18 -0.10 38.43
CA SER A 33 -26.61 -0.87 39.54
C SER A 33 -27.00 -0.29 40.91
N SER A 34 -27.06 1.05 41.00
CA SER A 34 -27.53 1.76 42.21
C SER A 34 -29.04 1.59 42.42
N GLY A 35 -29.81 1.35 41.34
CA GLY A 35 -31.25 1.09 41.38
C GLY A 35 -31.61 -0.33 41.81
N ILE A 36 -30.75 -1.33 41.58
CA ILE A 36 -31.02 -2.75 41.91
C ILE A 36 -30.68 -3.06 43.39
N GLY A 37 -29.78 -2.32 44.03
CA GLY A 37 -29.37 -2.56 45.42
C GLY A 37 -30.43 -2.28 46.50
N ASN A 38 -31.53 -1.57 46.18
CA ASN A 38 -32.55 -1.14 47.15
C ASN A 38 -33.98 -1.49 46.69
N VAL A 39 -34.27 -2.77 46.45
CA VAL A 39 -35.64 -3.25 46.16
C VAL A 39 -36.30 -3.76 47.45
N THR A 40 -36.69 -2.83 48.33
CA THR A 40 -37.56 -3.09 49.50
C THR A 40 -38.77 -2.15 49.56
N GLY A 41 -38.97 -1.29 48.55
CA GLY A 41 -40.07 -0.31 48.47
C GLY A 41 -41.28 -0.75 47.62
N PRO A 42 -42.42 -0.06 47.73
CA PRO A 42 -43.68 -0.46 47.09
C PRO A 42 -43.59 -0.46 45.56
N LEU A 43 -44.34 -1.40 44.95
CA LEU A 43 -44.31 -1.79 43.53
C LEU A 43 -44.47 -0.63 42.51
N ALA A 44 -44.93 0.55 42.93
CA ALA A 44 -44.98 1.76 42.09
C ALA A 44 -43.59 2.21 41.61
N GLY A 45 -42.52 2.01 42.39
CA GLY A 45 -41.15 2.35 41.99
C GLY A 45 -40.51 1.38 41.00
N VAL A 46 -41.14 0.22 40.74
CA VAL A 46 -40.70 -0.73 39.72
C VAL A 46 -41.19 -0.31 38.33
N ALA A 47 -42.37 0.32 38.23
CA ALA A 47 -42.88 0.87 36.97
C ALA A 47 -42.01 2.03 36.43
N ASP A 48 -41.61 2.96 37.31
CA ASP A 48 -40.69 4.05 36.93
C ASP A 48 -39.29 3.54 36.53
N LYS A 49 -38.83 2.43 37.10
CA LYS A 49 -37.57 1.76 36.73
C LYS A 49 -37.66 1.00 35.40
N ILE A 50 -38.82 0.47 35.04
CA ILE A 50 -39.06 -0.14 33.72
C ILE A 50 -39.09 0.92 32.63
N LEU A 51 -39.75 2.06 32.87
CA LEU A 51 -39.81 3.19 31.94
C LEU A 51 -38.42 3.78 31.65
N THR A 52 -37.53 3.83 32.64
CA THR A 52 -36.15 4.32 32.44
C THR A 52 -35.25 3.34 31.67
N ILE A 53 -35.50 2.03 31.77
CA ILE A 53 -34.85 1.00 30.94
C ILE A 53 -35.36 1.08 29.49
N GLU A 54 -36.66 1.30 29.28
CA GLU A 54 -37.25 1.50 27.95
C GLU A 54 -36.73 2.78 27.28
N VAL A 55 -36.60 3.89 28.01
CA VAL A 55 -36.01 5.14 27.47
C VAL A 55 -34.52 4.97 27.19
N ALA A 56 -33.78 4.23 28.00
CA ALA A 56 -32.38 3.92 27.73
C ALA A 56 -32.21 3.00 26.51
N ALA A 57 -33.05 1.97 26.38
CA ALA A 57 -33.09 1.10 25.21
C ALA A 57 -33.53 1.85 23.95
N ALA A 58 -34.51 2.76 24.05
CA ALA A 58 -34.95 3.63 22.97
C ALA A 58 -33.88 4.64 22.57
N ALA A 59 -33.11 5.19 23.52
CA ALA A 59 -31.99 6.09 23.22
C ALA A 59 -30.79 5.34 22.58
N LEU A 60 -30.51 4.10 23.01
CA LEU A 60 -29.52 3.23 22.37
C LEU A 60 -29.97 2.80 20.98
N ALA A 61 -31.25 2.47 20.81
CA ALA A 61 -31.85 2.17 19.51
C ALA A 61 -31.83 3.40 18.60
N ALA A 62 -32.23 4.57 19.08
CA ALA A 62 -32.20 5.82 18.30
C ALA A 62 -30.77 6.26 17.95
N GLY A 63 -29.82 6.11 18.87
CA GLY A 63 -28.39 6.37 18.61
C GLY A 63 -27.79 5.38 17.61
N GLY A 64 -28.10 4.10 17.75
CA GLY A 64 -27.69 3.05 16.81
C GLY A 64 -28.31 3.22 15.42
N LEU A 65 -29.59 3.60 15.35
CA LEU A 65 -30.28 3.93 14.10
C LEU A 65 -29.68 5.19 13.46
N ALA A 66 -29.39 6.24 14.23
CA ALA A 66 -28.75 7.44 13.71
C ALA A 66 -27.37 7.14 13.12
N ILE A 67 -26.54 6.36 13.81
CA ILE A 67 -25.23 5.91 13.31
C ILE A 67 -25.41 5.06 12.04
N ALA A 68 -26.30 4.06 12.06
CA ALA A 68 -26.55 3.22 10.90
C ALA A 68 -27.05 4.01 9.68
N THR A 69 -27.94 4.98 9.88
CA THR A 69 -28.41 5.86 8.80
C THR A 69 -27.30 6.76 8.26
N LYS A 70 -26.45 7.30 9.14
CA LYS A 70 -25.30 8.12 8.74
C LYS A 70 -24.31 7.29 7.93
N THR A 71 -23.90 6.13 8.44
CA THR A 71 -22.96 5.22 7.75
C THR A 71 -23.52 4.71 6.42
N ALA A 72 -24.82 4.38 6.36
CA ALA A 72 -25.46 4.00 5.09
C ALA A 72 -25.51 5.16 4.09
N GLY A 73 -25.71 6.38 4.57
CA GLY A 73 -25.61 7.61 3.79
C GLY A 73 -24.21 7.83 3.25
N GLU A 74 -23.20 7.84 4.11
CA GLU A 74 -21.77 8.02 3.76
C GLU A 74 -21.30 6.97 2.75
N PHE A 75 -21.63 5.69 2.99
CA PHE A 75 -21.37 4.62 2.02
C PHE A 75 -22.05 4.91 0.68
N GLY A 76 -23.33 5.30 0.70
CA GLY A 76 -24.08 5.62 -0.51
C GLY A 76 -23.52 6.81 -1.27
N ASP A 77 -22.95 7.79 -0.58
CA ASP A 77 -22.34 8.98 -1.17
C ASP A 77 -21.03 8.61 -1.87
N GLN A 78 -20.14 7.88 -1.19
CA GLN A 78 -18.90 7.38 -1.75
C GLN A 78 -19.12 6.41 -2.92
N PHE A 79 -20.11 5.53 -2.80
CA PHE A 79 -20.46 4.63 -3.90
C PHE A 79 -20.98 5.38 -5.12
N ARG A 80 -21.69 6.50 -4.93
CA ARG A 80 -22.09 7.36 -6.07
C ARG A 80 -20.87 7.94 -6.77
N GLU A 81 -19.84 8.38 -6.05
CA GLU A 81 -18.58 8.82 -6.66
C GLU A 81 -17.93 7.71 -7.48
N ILE A 82 -17.84 6.49 -6.93
CA ILE A 82 -17.34 5.30 -7.66
C ILE A 82 -18.15 5.08 -8.94
N SER A 83 -19.48 5.13 -8.86
CA SER A 83 -20.35 4.86 -10.02
C SER A 83 -20.10 5.83 -11.19
N THR A 84 -19.64 7.05 -10.92
CA THR A 84 -19.29 8.03 -11.97
C THR A 84 -18.05 7.64 -12.79
N LEU A 85 -17.24 6.70 -12.30
CA LEU A 85 -16.03 6.22 -12.96
C LEU A 85 -16.25 4.96 -13.81
N THR A 86 -17.50 4.47 -13.92
CA THR A 86 -17.82 3.21 -14.59
C THR A 86 -18.95 3.40 -15.59
N ASP A 87 -18.96 2.57 -16.65
CA ASP A 87 -20.09 2.51 -17.60
C ASP A 87 -21.23 1.58 -17.13
N ALA A 88 -21.13 1.01 -15.93
CA ALA A 88 -22.13 0.10 -15.38
C ALA A 88 -23.45 0.83 -15.12
N THR A 89 -24.58 0.15 -15.32
CA THR A 89 -25.92 0.73 -15.10
C THR A 89 -26.88 -0.27 -14.47
N GLY A 90 -27.92 0.25 -13.80
CA GLY A 90 -29.01 -0.55 -13.24
C GLY A 90 -28.51 -1.71 -12.37
N GLN A 91 -28.83 -2.93 -12.80
CA GLN A 91 -28.54 -4.15 -12.04
C GLN A 91 -27.04 -4.40 -11.82
N ASP A 92 -26.17 -3.98 -12.74
CA ASP A 92 -24.73 -4.20 -12.59
C ASP A 92 -24.13 -3.32 -11.49
N LEU A 93 -24.60 -2.07 -11.38
CA LEU A 93 -24.22 -1.18 -10.28
C LEU A 93 -24.75 -1.69 -8.93
N ASP A 94 -25.99 -2.15 -8.88
CA ASP A 94 -26.56 -2.71 -7.65
C ASP A 94 -25.82 -3.97 -7.20
N LYS A 95 -25.43 -4.82 -8.15
CA LYS A 95 -24.60 -6.00 -7.88
C LYS A 95 -23.23 -5.59 -7.34
N PHE A 96 -22.54 -4.66 -8.01
CA PHE A 96 -21.22 -4.19 -7.58
C PHE A 96 -21.28 -3.54 -6.18
N ARG A 97 -22.32 -2.77 -5.91
CA ARG A 97 -22.60 -2.24 -4.56
C ARG A 97 -22.72 -3.35 -3.53
N GLY A 98 -23.47 -4.41 -3.86
CA GLY A 98 -23.61 -5.60 -3.02
C GLY A 98 -22.29 -6.30 -2.74
N GLU A 99 -21.44 -6.46 -3.77
CA GLU A 99 -20.11 -7.08 -3.63
C GLU A 99 -19.21 -6.30 -2.68
N ILE A 100 -19.20 -4.96 -2.76
CA ILE A 100 -18.44 -4.11 -1.81
C ILE A 100 -19.00 -4.25 -0.39
N LEU A 101 -20.33 -4.25 -0.24
CA LEU A 101 -20.97 -4.41 1.07
C LEU A 101 -20.63 -5.74 1.72
N ASP A 102 -20.69 -6.83 0.94
CA ASP A 102 -20.36 -8.18 1.39
C ASP A 102 -18.87 -8.29 1.72
N TYR A 103 -17.98 -7.75 0.90
CA TYR A 103 -16.54 -7.71 1.19
C TYR A 103 -16.22 -6.99 2.50
N GLY A 104 -16.83 -5.82 2.73
CA GLY A 104 -16.59 -5.04 3.93
C GLY A 104 -17.09 -5.68 5.23
N ARG A 105 -17.96 -6.69 5.17
CA ARG A 105 -18.39 -7.44 6.37
C ARG A 105 -17.26 -8.27 6.97
N ASP A 106 -16.41 -8.83 6.12
CA ASP A 106 -15.32 -9.74 6.52
C ASP A 106 -13.93 -9.06 6.47
N SER A 107 -13.86 -7.85 5.93
CA SER A 107 -12.65 -7.03 5.84
C SER A 107 -12.19 -6.52 7.21
N ARG A 108 -10.89 -6.27 7.35
CA ARG A 108 -10.31 -5.56 8.51
C ARG A 108 -10.30 -4.05 8.35
N LYS A 109 -10.82 -3.54 7.24
CA LYS A 109 -10.80 -2.13 6.84
C LYS A 109 -12.20 -1.55 6.86
N SER A 110 -12.31 -0.25 7.12
CA SER A 110 -13.62 0.41 7.14
C SER A 110 -14.22 0.47 5.74
N TYR A 111 -15.56 0.55 5.64
CA TYR A 111 -16.22 0.79 4.36
C TYR A 111 -15.72 2.06 3.64
N GLU A 112 -15.33 3.07 4.40
CA GLU A 112 -14.69 4.29 3.88
C GLU A 112 -13.34 4.00 3.23
N GLU A 113 -12.45 3.26 3.91
CA GLU A 113 -11.15 2.86 3.35
C GLU A 113 -11.33 1.99 2.10
N ILE A 114 -12.28 1.05 2.13
CA ILE A 114 -12.58 0.15 1.02
C ILE A 114 -13.10 0.94 -0.18
N ASN A 115 -14.10 1.80 0.00
CA ASN A 115 -14.65 2.63 -1.07
C ASN A 115 -13.60 3.56 -1.67
N ALA A 116 -12.80 4.24 -0.84
CA ALA A 116 -11.72 5.10 -1.30
C ALA A 116 -10.68 4.34 -2.16
N SER A 117 -10.39 3.10 -1.75
CA SER A 117 -9.45 2.22 -2.46
C SER A 117 -10.03 1.68 -3.76
N VAL A 118 -11.32 1.30 -3.78
CA VAL A 118 -12.03 0.92 -5.01
C VAL A 118 -12.04 2.08 -6.00
N TYR A 119 -12.40 3.28 -5.54
CA TYR A 119 -12.36 4.50 -6.36
C TYR A 119 -10.96 4.71 -6.97
N SER A 120 -9.92 4.62 -6.15
CA SER A 120 -8.53 4.83 -6.58
C SER A 120 -8.03 3.74 -7.52
N ALA A 121 -8.45 2.48 -7.33
CA ALA A 121 -8.16 1.38 -8.24
C ALA A 121 -8.74 1.66 -9.64
N ILE A 122 -10.02 2.06 -9.70
CA ILE A 122 -10.71 2.37 -10.97
C ILE A 122 -10.08 3.61 -11.62
N SER A 123 -9.83 4.66 -10.85
CA SER A 123 -9.19 5.89 -11.32
C SER A 123 -7.78 5.63 -11.87
N ALA A 124 -7.05 4.66 -11.31
CA ALA A 124 -5.75 4.22 -11.82
C ALA A 124 -5.82 3.35 -13.09
N GLY A 125 -7.03 3.09 -13.62
CA GLY A 125 -7.28 2.35 -14.85
C GLY A 125 -7.67 0.88 -14.66
N THR A 126 -7.95 0.45 -13.42
CA THR A 126 -8.44 -0.91 -13.16
C THR A 126 -9.91 -1.03 -13.56
N ASP A 127 -10.28 -2.10 -14.27
CA ASP A 127 -11.69 -2.40 -14.55
C ASP A 127 -12.50 -2.51 -13.25
N TYR A 128 -13.69 -1.90 -13.20
CA TYR A 128 -14.51 -1.89 -11.98
C TYR A 128 -14.86 -3.31 -11.49
N THR A 129 -15.05 -4.26 -12.40
CA THR A 129 -15.32 -5.67 -12.08
C THR A 129 -14.14 -6.39 -11.43
N LYS A 130 -12.93 -5.84 -11.57
CA LYS A 130 -11.68 -6.34 -10.97
C LYS A 130 -11.16 -5.46 -9.83
N SER A 131 -11.74 -4.28 -9.64
CA SER A 131 -11.29 -3.31 -8.64
C SER A 131 -11.32 -3.87 -7.21
N LEU A 132 -12.38 -4.61 -6.87
CA LEU A 132 -12.51 -5.20 -5.53
C LEU A 132 -11.50 -6.34 -5.28
N ASP A 133 -11.16 -7.12 -6.30
CA ASP A 133 -10.10 -8.14 -6.22
C ASP A 133 -8.72 -7.49 -6.00
N LEU A 134 -8.45 -6.38 -6.71
CA LEU A 134 -7.23 -5.61 -6.49
C LEU A 134 -7.18 -5.04 -5.07
N VAL A 135 -8.27 -4.46 -4.58
CA VAL A 135 -8.39 -3.94 -3.20
C VAL A 135 -8.18 -5.06 -2.18
N SER A 136 -8.71 -6.26 -2.43
CA SER A 136 -8.49 -7.41 -1.53
C SER A 136 -7.02 -7.82 -1.43
N LYS A 137 -6.31 -7.85 -2.56
CA LYS A 137 -4.87 -8.11 -2.60
C LYS A 137 -4.06 -6.98 -1.96
N ALA A 138 -4.47 -5.73 -2.16
CA ALA A 138 -3.90 -4.58 -1.50
C ALA A 138 -4.13 -4.59 0.02
N GLU A 139 -5.29 -5.06 0.48
CA GLU A 139 -5.59 -5.16 1.91
C GLU A 139 -4.63 -6.13 2.60
N LYS A 140 -4.43 -7.32 2.04
CA LYS A 140 -3.45 -8.29 2.55
C LYS A 140 -2.06 -7.68 2.67
N LEU A 141 -1.60 -6.99 1.62
CA LEU A 141 -0.30 -6.32 1.59
C LEU A 141 -0.22 -5.19 2.62
N SER A 142 -1.27 -4.37 2.73
CA SER A 142 -1.33 -3.23 3.66
C SER A 142 -1.26 -3.69 5.12
N ILE A 143 -1.92 -4.80 5.46
CA ILE A 143 -1.87 -5.40 6.79
C ILE A 143 -0.46 -5.94 7.08
N ALA A 144 0.12 -6.68 6.13
CA ALA A 144 1.46 -7.26 6.28
C ALA A 144 2.56 -6.20 6.41
N GLY A 145 2.45 -5.11 5.65
CA GLY A 145 3.41 -4.00 5.63
C GLY A 145 3.04 -2.82 6.52
N LYS A 146 1.98 -2.94 7.35
CA LYS A 146 1.44 -1.88 8.22
C LYS A 146 1.25 -0.53 7.51
N ALA A 147 0.62 -0.57 6.35
CA ALA A 147 0.34 0.59 5.50
C ALA A 147 -1.16 0.89 5.42
N ASP A 148 -1.47 2.08 4.89
CA ASP A 148 -2.83 2.47 4.54
C ASP A 148 -3.32 1.68 3.30
N LEU A 149 -4.60 1.33 3.28
CA LEU A 149 -5.17 0.50 2.21
C LEU A 149 -5.14 1.24 0.87
N ASN A 150 -5.50 2.52 0.88
CA ASN A 150 -5.67 3.28 -0.36
C ASN A 150 -4.32 3.52 -1.05
N SER A 151 -3.31 3.97 -0.31
CA SER A 151 -1.94 4.15 -0.80
C SER A 151 -1.34 2.83 -1.31
N THR A 152 -1.60 1.71 -0.63
CA THR A 152 -1.19 0.38 -1.09
C THR A 152 -1.89 -0.02 -2.39
N THR A 153 -3.19 0.28 -2.50
CA THR A 153 -3.98 0.03 -3.71
C THR A 153 -3.46 0.84 -4.89
N VAL A 154 -3.19 2.14 -4.70
CA VAL A 154 -2.60 3.02 -5.73
C VAL A 154 -1.24 2.52 -6.16
N LEU A 155 -0.38 2.09 -5.23
CA LEU A 155 0.94 1.53 -5.52
C LEU A 155 0.81 0.29 -6.43
N LEU A 156 -0.04 -0.67 -6.07
CA LEU A 156 -0.28 -1.88 -6.87
C LEU A 156 -0.88 -1.54 -8.24
N ALA A 157 -1.99 -0.79 -8.27
CA ALA A 157 -2.68 -0.42 -9.51
C ALA A 157 -1.74 0.29 -10.49
N SER A 158 -1.04 1.33 -10.02
CA SER A 158 -0.11 2.12 -10.84
C SER A 158 1.04 1.27 -11.36
N THR A 159 1.53 0.31 -10.56
CA THR A 159 2.64 -0.54 -10.97
C THR A 159 2.20 -1.60 -11.97
N LEU A 160 1.06 -2.25 -11.75
CA LEU A 160 0.49 -3.19 -12.70
C LEU A 160 0.25 -2.51 -14.06
N ASN A 161 -0.38 -1.34 -14.04
CA ASN A 161 -0.62 -0.56 -15.25
C ASN A 161 0.70 -0.20 -15.98
N ALA A 162 1.71 0.30 -15.25
CA ALA A 162 3.00 0.64 -15.84
C ALA A 162 3.72 -0.55 -16.50
N TYR A 163 3.53 -1.76 -15.98
CA TYR A 163 4.09 -3.00 -16.54
C TYR A 163 3.14 -3.74 -17.50
N GLY A 164 1.94 -3.22 -17.74
CA GLY A 164 0.91 -3.91 -18.53
C GLY A 164 0.47 -5.26 -17.92
N ALA A 165 0.59 -5.41 -16.60
CA ALA A 165 0.20 -6.60 -15.87
C ALA A 165 -1.28 -6.55 -15.48
N SER A 166 -1.91 -7.72 -15.48
CA SER A 166 -3.31 -7.86 -15.08
C SER A 166 -3.47 -7.91 -13.55
N VAL A 167 -4.68 -7.66 -13.05
CA VAL A 167 -5.02 -7.77 -11.63
C VAL A 167 -4.79 -9.20 -11.09
N ASP A 168 -4.89 -10.22 -11.94
CA ASP A 168 -4.61 -11.60 -11.58
C ASP A 168 -3.13 -11.79 -11.13
N GLN A 169 -2.22 -10.91 -11.58
CA GLN A 169 -0.81 -10.90 -11.17
C GLN A 169 -0.54 -10.04 -9.92
N ALA A 170 -1.54 -9.34 -9.38
CA ALA A 170 -1.32 -8.40 -8.27
C ALA A 170 -0.73 -9.06 -7.01
N GLU A 171 -1.00 -10.35 -6.76
CA GLU A 171 -0.40 -11.11 -5.65
C GLU A 171 1.12 -11.22 -5.79
N LYS A 172 1.62 -11.52 -7.00
CA LYS A 172 3.06 -11.52 -7.30
C LYS A 172 3.70 -10.15 -7.05
N TYR A 173 3.04 -9.07 -7.45
CA TYR A 173 3.57 -7.71 -7.24
C TYR A 173 3.55 -7.35 -5.75
N SER A 174 2.52 -7.76 -5.02
CA SER A 174 2.47 -7.62 -3.56
C SER A 174 3.63 -8.34 -2.88
N ASP A 175 3.95 -9.56 -3.28
CA ASP A 175 5.09 -10.31 -2.75
C ASP A 175 6.40 -9.60 -3.03
N VAL A 176 6.58 -9.06 -4.23
CA VAL A 176 7.77 -8.29 -4.60
C VAL A 176 7.92 -7.08 -3.68
N PHE A 177 6.84 -6.33 -3.41
CA PHE A 177 6.89 -5.19 -2.48
C PHE A 177 7.14 -5.62 -1.04
N PHE A 178 6.49 -6.68 -0.58
CA PHE A 178 6.71 -7.21 0.76
C PHE A 178 8.17 -7.65 0.95
N LYS A 179 8.74 -8.36 -0.04
CA LYS A 179 10.16 -8.73 -0.03
C LYS A 179 11.08 -7.52 -0.13
N THR A 180 10.69 -6.47 -0.87
CA THR A 180 11.46 -5.22 -0.94
C THR A 180 11.59 -4.60 0.45
N VAL A 181 10.48 -4.52 1.19
CA VAL A 181 10.44 -4.04 2.58
C VAL A 181 11.23 -4.95 3.51
N LYS A 182 11.11 -6.28 3.36
CA LYS A 182 11.81 -7.26 4.21
C LYS A 182 13.33 -7.26 4.04
N LEU A 183 13.81 -7.09 2.81
CA LEU A 183 15.24 -7.15 2.47
C LEU A 183 15.93 -5.79 2.54
N GLY A 184 15.16 -4.72 2.37
CA GLY A 184 15.61 -3.33 2.40
C GLY A 184 15.49 -2.67 3.77
N GLN A 185 15.88 -1.39 3.83
CA GLN A 185 15.50 -0.48 4.90
C GLN A 185 14.51 0.54 4.34
N THR A 186 13.34 0.06 3.94
CA THR A 186 12.25 0.84 3.34
C THR A 186 10.90 0.34 3.86
N THR A 187 9.84 1.08 3.56
CA THR A 187 8.47 0.79 3.99
C THR A 187 7.49 0.93 2.82
N LEU A 188 6.33 0.28 2.90
CA LEU A 188 5.29 0.44 1.87
C LEU A 188 4.85 1.90 1.67
N PRO A 189 4.67 2.74 2.72
CA PRO A 189 4.37 4.16 2.52
C PRO A 189 5.46 4.91 1.75
N GLU A 190 6.74 4.63 2.01
CA GLU A 190 7.84 5.25 1.26
C GLU A 190 7.87 4.78 -0.20
N LEU A 191 7.62 3.49 -0.45
CA LEU A 191 7.51 2.95 -1.80
C LEU A 191 6.31 3.57 -2.54
N ALA A 192 5.14 3.64 -1.91
CA ALA A 192 3.95 4.27 -2.49
C ALA A 192 4.19 5.75 -2.85
N ALA A 193 4.93 6.48 -2.02
CA ALA A 193 5.24 7.90 -2.27
C ALA A 193 6.28 8.11 -3.37
N THR A 194 7.17 7.14 -3.63
CA THR A 194 8.37 7.39 -4.45
C THR A 194 8.48 6.53 -5.70
N LEU A 195 7.96 5.30 -5.70
CA LEU A 195 8.25 4.28 -6.73
C LEU A 195 7.78 4.72 -8.12
N SER A 196 6.65 5.42 -8.22
CA SER A 196 6.10 5.95 -9.48
C SER A 196 7.11 6.79 -10.28
N ASN A 197 8.08 7.42 -9.60
CA ASN A 197 9.12 8.22 -10.25
C ASN A 197 10.06 7.40 -11.15
N VAL A 198 10.17 6.09 -10.92
CA VAL A 198 11.08 5.20 -11.66
C VAL A 198 10.36 4.05 -12.37
N THR A 199 9.17 3.64 -11.93
CA THR A 199 8.41 2.52 -12.51
C THR A 199 8.26 2.61 -14.02
N GLY A 200 7.86 3.78 -14.55
CA GLY A 200 7.64 3.95 -16.00
C GLY A 200 8.91 3.83 -16.85
N VAL A 201 10.06 4.33 -16.35
CA VAL A 201 11.33 4.18 -17.08
C VAL A 201 11.85 2.74 -17.00
N ALA A 202 11.69 2.06 -15.86
CA ALA A 202 12.05 0.66 -15.72
C ALA A 202 11.23 -0.23 -16.67
N ALA A 203 9.90 -0.07 -16.67
CA ALA A 203 9.01 -0.85 -17.54
C ALA A 203 9.31 -0.60 -19.03
N SER A 204 9.44 0.67 -19.46
CA SER A 204 9.73 1.01 -20.87
C SER A 204 11.11 0.55 -21.35
N THR A 205 12.07 0.34 -20.43
CA THR A 205 13.40 -0.19 -20.75
C THR A 205 13.50 -1.71 -20.62
N GLY A 206 12.40 -2.38 -20.26
CA GLY A 206 12.32 -3.84 -20.11
C GLY A 206 12.95 -4.35 -18.82
N VAL A 207 13.21 -3.49 -17.84
CA VAL A 207 13.69 -3.89 -16.53
C VAL A 207 12.51 -4.42 -15.72
N PRO A 208 12.51 -5.70 -15.28
CA PRO A 208 11.41 -6.27 -14.51
C PRO A 208 11.23 -5.57 -13.16
N ILE A 209 10.01 -5.62 -12.61
CA ILE A 209 9.71 -5.05 -11.30
C ILE A 209 10.57 -5.69 -10.20
N GLU A 210 10.86 -6.98 -10.31
CA GLU A 210 11.72 -7.75 -9.42
C GLU A 210 13.13 -7.15 -9.37
N THR A 211 13.66 -6.77 -10.53
CA THR A 211 15.00 -6.17 -10.66
C THR A 211 15.05 -4.76 -10.09
N LEU A 212 14.03 -3.96 -10.38
CA LEU A 212 13.88 -2.64 -9.80
C LEU A 212 13.80 -2.73 -8.27
N SER A 213 12.91 -3.58 -7.75
CA SER A 213 12.72 -3.81 -6.32
C SER A 213 13.96 -4.36 -5.62
N ALA A 214 14.67 -5.29 -6.23
CA ALA A 214 15.93 -5.82 -5.70
C ALA A 214 17.01 -4.72 -5.60
N ALA A 215 17.09 -3.83 -6.60
CA ALA A 215 18.02 -2.70 -6.55
C ALA A 215 17.65 -1.74 -5.41
N LEU A 216 16.37 -1.40 -5.25
CA LEU A 216 15.91 -0.55 -4.14
C LEU A 216 16.14 -1.19 -2.77
N ALA A 217 15.88 -2.49 -2.62
CA ALA A 217 16.17 -3.22 -1.40
C ALA A 217 17.67 -3.17 -1.06
N ALA A 218 18.55 -3.44 -2.03
CA ALA A 218 19.99 -3.42 -1.80
C ALA A 218 20.55 -2.03 -1.46
N LEU A 219 20.06 -0.99 -2.15
CA LEU A 219 20.44 0.40 -1.89
C LEU A 219 20.01 0.85 -0.50
N THR A 220 18.74 0.59 -0.14
CA THR A 220 18.20 0.98 1.17
C THR A 220 18.86 0.18 2.30
N ALA A 221 19.08 -1.13 2.13
CA ALA A 221 19.85 -1.96 3.06
C ALA A 221 21.34 -1.55 3.16
N SER A 222 21.82 -0.69 2.26
CA SER A 222 23.16 -0.10 2.31
C SER A 222 23.18 1.32 2.89
N GLY A 223 22.03 1.77 3.42
CA GLY A 223 21.87 3.05 4.13
C GLY A 223 21.34 4.20 3.28
N GLN A 224 20.96 3.97 2.02
CA GLN A 224 20.42 5.02 1.16
C GLN A 224 18.92 5.20 1.42
N PRO A 225 18.42 6.40 1.75
CA PRO A 225 16.99 6.67 1.87
C PRO A 225 16.21 6.26 0.61
N THR A 226 14.98 5.76 0.79
CA THR A 226 14.14 5.23 -0.31
C THR A 226 14.04 6.18 -1.49
N ALA A 227 13.74 7.46 -1.25
CA ALA A 227 13.63 8.49 -2.30
C ALA A 227 14.94 8.69 -3.07
N GLN A 228 16.09 8.63 -2.38
CA GLN A 228 17.40 8.74 -3.02
C GLN A 228 17.71 7.48 -3.84
N ALA A 229 17.38 6.29 -3.34
CA ALA A 229 17.55 5.04 -4.06
C ALA A 229 16.76 5.04 -5.37
N VAL A 230 15.48 5.44 -5.31
CA VAL A 230 14.62 5.62 -6.50
C VAL A 230 15.23 6.61 -7.49
N THR A 231 15.67 7.78 -7.00
CA THR A 231 16.27 8.82 -7.85
C THR A 231 17.55 8.33 -8.52
N GLY A 232 18.38 7.58 -7.81
CA GLY A 232 19.61 7.04 -8.34
C GLY A 232 19.42 5.89 -9.34
N VAL A 233 18.45 5.00 -9.11
CA VAL A 233 18.09 3.97 -10.10
C VAL A 233 17.51 4.61 -11.36
N LYS A 234 16.58 5.58 -11.24
CA LYS A 234 16.11 6.41 -12.37
C LYS A 234 17.28 7.11 -13.07
N GLY A 235 18.22 7.59 -12.25
CA GLY A 235 19.55 8.07 -12.57
C GLY A 235 20.24 7.22 -13.63
N ALA A 236 20.56 6.00 -13.22
CA ALA A 236 21.30 5.01 -13.98
C ALA A 236 20.52 4.55 -15.21
N LEU A 237 19.22 4.27 -15.08
CA LEU A 237 18.39 3.85 -16.20
C LEU A 237 18.36 4.89 -17.31
N ALA A 238 18.25 6.19 -16.99
CA ALA A 238 18.27 7.22 -18.02
C ALA A 238 19.64 7.36 -18.70
N ALA A 239 20.73 7.19 -17.95
CA ALA A 239 22.08 7.22 -18.50
C ALA A 239 22.32 6.07 -19.49
N ILE A 240 21.79 4.88 -19.18
CA ILE A 240 21.87 3.72 -20.08
C ILE A 240 20.90 3.88 -21.28
N LEU A 241 19.68 4.40 -21.05
CA LEU A 241 18.69 4.62 -22.09
C LEU A 241 19.17 5.65 -23.13
N LYS A 242 19.80 6.72 -22.67
CA LYS A 242 20.32 7.80 -23.52
C LYS A 242 21.73 8.18 -23.05
N PRO A 243 22.76 7.40 -23.45
CA PRO A 243 24.14 7.70 -23.10
C PRO A 243 24.55 9.07 -23.63
N SER A 244 25.36 9.82 -22.87
CA SER A 244 26.01 11.02 -23.37
C SER A 244 27.04 10.65 -24.46
N GLY A 245 27.49 11.64 -25.24
CA GLY A 245 28.55 11.40 -26.23
C GLY A 245 29.82 10.82 -25.60
N GLU A 246 30.20 11.33 -24.43
CA GLU A 246 31.34 10.84 -23.65
C GLU A 246 31.11 9.43 -23.11
N ALA A 247 29.92 9.14 -22.56
CA ALA A 247 29.57 7.80 -22.08
C ALA A 247 29.62 6.77 -23.21
N ALA A 248 29.08 7.11 -24.40
CA ALA A 248 29.11 6.23 -25.56
C ALA A 248 30.53 6.00 -26.10
N ALA A 249 31.35 7.05 -26.14
CA ALA A 249 32.75 6.94 -26.55
C ALA A 249 33.56 6.07 -25.59
N LEU A 250 33.41 6.30 -24.28
CA LEU A 250 34.08 5.52 -23.25
C LEU A 250 33.59 4.06 -23.25
N ALA A 251 32.29 3.81 -23.38
CA ALA A 251 31.77 2.44 -23.48
C ALA A 251 32.37 1.68 -24.68
N LYS A 252 32.55 2.36 -25.82
CA LYS A 252 33.22 1.79 -27.00
C LYS A 252 34.70 1.52 -26.77
N GLU A 253 35.42 2.44 -26.12
CA GLU A 253 36.84 2.26 -25.75
C GLU A 253 37.02 1.08 -24.80
N LEU A 254 36.10 0.93 -23.85
CA LEU A 254 36.08 -0.15 -22.87
C LEU A 254 35.55 -1.48 -23.44
N GLY A 255 35.03 -1.49 -24.67
CA GLY A 255 34.49 -2.68 -25.32
C GLY A 255 33.21 -3.23 -24.69
N ILE A 256 32.39 -2.38 -24.06
CA ILE A 256 31.13 -2.77 -23.41
C ILE A 256 29.91 -2.27 -24.18
N ASP A 257 28.85 -3.07 -24.16
CA ASP A 257 27.53 -2.63 -24.64
C ASP A 257 26.88 -1.75 -23.57
N PHE A 258 26.66 -0.47 -23.90
CA PHE A 258 26.02 0.49 -23.00
C PHE A 258 24.86 1.17 -23.73
N GLY A 259 23.64 0.76 -23.43
CA GLY A 259 22.45 1.17 -24.17
C GLY A 259 21.21 0.34 -23.85
N VAL A 260 20.08 0.69 -24.45
CA VAL A 260 18.82 -0.06 -24.34
C VAL A 260 18.98 -1.52 -24.79
N THR A 261 19.76 -1.78 -25.84
CA THR A 261 20.03 -3.14 -26.30
C THR A 261 20.68 -3.97 -25.20
N ALA A 262 21.64 -3.38 -24.47
CA ALA A 262 22.32 -4.06 -23.37
C ALA A 262 21.36 -4.33 -22.19
N LEU A 263 20.45 -3.39 -21.88
CA LEU A 263 19.41 -3.63 -20.88
C LEU A 263 18.52 -4.83 -21.24
N LYS A 264 18.13 -4.94 -22.51
CA LYS A 264 17.28 -6.04 -22.98
C LYS A 264 17.98 -7.39 -23.02
N THR A 265 19.27 -7.42 -23.38
CA THR A 265 20.01 -8.68 -23.56
C THR A 265 20.70 -9.16 -22.29
N LYS A 266 21.25 -8.24 -21.48
CA LYS A 266 22.03 -8.55 -20.28
C LYS A 266 21.28 -8.27 -18.99
N GLY A 267 20.15 -7.54 -19.05
CA GLY A 267 19.45 -7.05 -17.87
C GLY A 267 20.18 -5.89 -17.19
N PHE A 268 19.49 -5.23 -16.26
CA PHE A 268 20.05 -4.10 -15.53
C PHE A 268 21.31 -4.48 -14.74
N GLU A 269 21.27 -5.58 -13.98
CA GLU A 269 22.43 -6.09 -13.23
C GLU A 269 23.63 -6.39 -14.14
N GLY A 270 23.40 -7.02 -15.30
CA GLY A 270 24.45 -7.32 -16.27
C GLY A 270 25.15 -6.07 -16.80
N VAL A 271 24.38 -5.02 -17.16
CA VAL A 271 24.95 -3.75 -17.61
C VAL A 271 25.78 -3.08 -16.50
N LEU A 272 25.30 -3.09 -15.26
CA LEU A 272 26.05 -2.53 -14.14
C LEU A 272 27.36 -3.30 -13.88
N ASN A 273 27.32 -4.62 -13.95
CA ASN A 273 28.49 -5.48 -13.75
C ASN A 273 29.53 -5.34 -14.88
N ASP A 274 29.09 -5.20 -16.13
CA ASP A 274 29.98 -4.93 -17.28
C ASP A 274 30.72 -3.60 -17.08
N ALA A 275 29.98 -2.54 -16.72
CA ALA A 275 30.56 -1.22 -16.45
C ALA A 275 31.57 -1.28 -15.29
N ALA A 276 31.22 -1.91 -14.16
CA ALA A 276 32.11 -2.02 -13.01
C ALA A 276 33.39 -2.81 -13.33
N ARG A 277 33.27 -3.90 -14.10
CA ARG A 277 34.40 -4.75 -14.49
C ARG A 277 35.33 -4.03 -15.46
N ALA A 278 34.78 -3.39 -16.48
CA ALA A 278 35.57 -2.71 -17.51
C ALA A 278 36.29 -1.48 -16.95
N THR A 279 35.66 -0.75 -16.03
CA THR A 279 36.28 0.39 -15.32
C THR A 279 37.17 -0.03 -14.16
N LYS A 280 37.13 -1.31 -13.74
CA LYS A 280 37.80 -1.82 -12.54
C LYS A 280 37.48 -1.01 -11.27
N GLY A 281 36.27 -0.44 -11.21
CA GLY A 281 35.84 0.43 -10.13
C GLY A 281 36.41 1.85 -10.16
N ASN A 282 37.00 2.29 -11.28
CA ASN A 282 37.45 3.67 -11.44
C ASN A 282 36.24 4.63 -11.41
N THR A 283 36.19 5.46 -10.36
CA THR A 283 35.07 6.38 -10.12
C THR A 283 34.91 7.44 -11.22
N GLU A 284 35.99 7.90 -11.84
CA GLU A 284 35.93 8.91 -12.91
C GLU A 284 35.26 8.31 -14.16
N GLN A 285 35.67 7.10 -14.57
CA GLN A 285 35.06 6.40 -15.69
C GLN A 285 33.59 6.04 -15.41
N MET A 286 33.27 5.61 -14.19
CA MET A 286 31.89 5.38 -13.78
C MET A 286 31.07 6.67 -13.78
N SER A 287 31.68 7.80 -13.38
CA SER A 287 31.06 9.12 -13.46
C SER A 287 30.77 9.52 -14.91
N THR A 288 31.69 9.26 -15.84
CA THR A 288 31.45 9.49 -17.27
C THR A 288 30.29 8.64 -17.81
N LEU A 289 30.19 7.36 -17.41
CA LEU A 289 29.13 6.47 -17.87
C LEU A 289 27.74 6.85 -17.32
N PHE A 290 27.64 7.22 -16.04
CA PHE A 290 26.35 7.41 -15.37
C PHE A 290 25.97 8.88 -15.10
N GLY A 291 26.94 9.80 -15.21
CA GLY A 291 26.80 11.25 -15.20
C GLY A 291 26.33 11.85 -13.87
N ARG A 292 25.06 11.63 -13.54
CA ARG A 292 24.42 12.21 -12.35
C ARG A 292 25.00 11.62 -11.09
N VAL A 293 25.25 12.45 -10.08
CA VAL A 293 25.85 12.03 -8.80
C VAL A 293 24.98 10.99 -8.09
N GLU A 294 23.66 11.14 -8.12
CA GLU A 294 22.73 10.18 -7.51
C GLU A 294 22.79 8.81 -8.23
N ALA A 295 22.95 8.83 -9.56
CA ALA A 295 23.13 7.63 -10.37
C ALA A 295 24.47 6.96 -10.03
N LEU A 296 25.56 7.73 -10.05
CA LEU A 296 26.90 7.26 -9.73
C LEU A 296 26.94 6.62 -8.33
N ASN A 297 26.43 7.31 -7.32
CA ASN A 297 26.39 6.81 -5.94
C ASN A 297 25.65 5.47 -5.85
N SER A 298 24.48 5.37 -6.49
CA SER A 298 23.67 4.16 -6.45
C SER A 298 24.34 3.01 -7.22
N VAL A 299 24.94 3.30 -8.37
CA VAL A 299 25.65 2.28 -9.16
C VAL A 299 26.88 1.78 -8.40
N LEU A 300 27.69 2.66 -7.80
CA LEU A 300 28.85 2.25 -6.99
C LEU A 300 28.45 1.39 -5.79
N VAL A 301 27.29 1.64 -5.19
CA VAL A 301 26.75 0.76 -4.14
C VAL A 301 26.36 -0.59 -4.75
N LEU A 302 25.57 -0.61 -5.83
CA LEU A 302 25.07 -1.83 -6.47
C LEU A 302 26.17 -2.71 -7.09
N THR A 303 27.31 -2.14 -7.48
CA THR A 303 28.44 -2.88 -8.07
C THR A 303 29.59 -3.09 -7.10
N GLY A 304 29.58 -2.41 -5.95
CA GLY A 304 30.55 -2.57 -4.87
C GLY A 304 29.94 -3.24 -3.64
N LYS A 305 29.94 -2.52 -2.51
CA LYS A 305 29.54 -3.04 -1.19
C LYS A 305 28.11 -3.59 -1.09
N GLY A 306 27.21 -3.17 -1.98
CA GLY A 306 25.81 -3.62 -2.04
C GLY A 306 25.56 -4.70 -3.09
N SER A 307 26.57 -5.13 -3.86
CA SER A 307 26.41 -6.07 -4.96
C SER A 307 25.89 -7.43 -4.48
N GLU A 308 26.45 -7.98 -3.40
CA GLU A 308 25.96 -9.25 -2.84
C GLU A 308 24.50 -9.16 -2.38
N LYS A 309 24.10 -8.04 -1.76
CA LYS A 309 22.72 -7.79 -1.36
C LYS A 309 21.81 -7.67 -2.58
N PHE A 310 22.29 -7.05 -3.65
CA PHE A 310 21.52 -6.92 -4.88
C PHE A 310 21.29 -8.28 -5.54
N THR A 311 22.34 -9.09 -5.72
CA THR A 311 22.21 -10.45 -6.26
C THR A 311 21.37 -11.36 -5.35
N ALA A 312 21.50 -11.25 -4.03
CA ALA A 312 20.65 -11.99 -3.08
C ALA A 312 19.18 -11.57 -3.19
N ALA A 313 18.91 -10.27 -3.23
CA ALA A 313 17.56 -9.76 -3.40
C ALA A 313 16.96 -10.20 -4.74
N MET A 314 17.73 -10.17 -5.84
CA MET A 314 17.30 -10.68 -7.15
C MET A 314 16.80 -12.13 -7.07
N LYS A 315 17.56 -13.01 -6.40
CA LYS A 315 17.17 -14.42 -6.21
C LYS A 315 15.88 -14.56 -5.40
N GLU A 316 15.76 -13.80 -4.30
CA GLU A 316 14.56 -13.81 -3.47
C GLU A 316 13.33 -13.30 -4.24
N MET A 317 13.48 -12.27 -5.08
CA MET A 317 12.39 -11.72 -5.89
C MET A 317 11.97 -12.67 -7.02
N GLN A 318 12.90 -13.41 -7.63
CA GLN A 318 12.56 -14.44 -8.62
C GLN A 318 11.68 -15.56 -8.03
N ASN A 319 11.84 -15.84 -6.73
CA ASN A 319 11.01 -16.78 -5.99
C ASN A 319 9.71 -16.14 -5.45
N ALA A 320 9.35 -14.93 -5.85
CA ALA A 320 8.03 -14.35 -5.58
C ALA A 320 7.05 -14.92 -6.60
N SER A 321 6.34 -15.99 -6.24
CA SER A 321 5.38 -16.66 -7.12
C SER A 321 3.94 -16.69 -6.56
N GLY A 322 3.66 -15.91 -5.51
CA GLY A 322 2.39 -16.00 -4.75
C GLY A 322 2.47 -17.04 -3.64
#